data_AF-A0A1Y2VNW5-F1
#
_entry.id   AF-A0A1Y2VNW5-F1
#
_cell.length_a   1.000
_cell.length_b   1.000
_cell.length_c   1.000
_cell.angle_alpha   90.00
_cell.angle_beta   90.00
_cell.angle_gamma   90.00
#
_symmetry.space_group_name_H-M   'P 1'
#
loop_
_entity.id
_entity.type
_entity.pdbx_description
1 polymer ?
#
loop_
_entity_poly.entity_id
_entity_poly.type
_entity_poly.pdbx_seq_one_letter_code
_entity_poly.pdbx_strand_id
1 'polypeptide(L)'
;LVLVARVLLTSALWLQICVLLLFYSRITSGITWADRLTKTAWVAVCLTYIAIVPATFLECRPISLYWQISPDPGHCVRAYVQLLIQGVANIVIDLLLLSIAYPLICLRKRSLSEYISLYTLFALGTFCIVITVVRIVLVFDEDSSQTTRSLWASVQIFVSCFVANAPTIYGSLRVVRRK
;
A
#
# COMPACT_ATOMS: atom_id res chain seq x y z
N LEU A 1 12.87 1.84 -19.17
CA LEU A 1 12.49 2.78 -18.08
C LEU A 1 11.21 2.35 -17.34
N VAL A 2 10.15 1.96 -18.05
CA VAL A 2 8.83 1.63 -17.45
C VAL A 2 8.88 0.48 -16.43
N LEU A 3 9.62 -0.60 -16.70
CA LEU A 3 9.77 -1.72 -15.76
C LEU A 3 10.40 -1.28 -14.43
N VAL A 4 11.49 -0.50 -14.50
CA VAL A 4 12.17 0.04 -13.31
C VAL A 4 11.21 0.91 -12.50
N ALA A 5 10.45 1.79 -13.16
CA ALA A 5 9.45 2.62 -12.50
C ALA A 5 8.37 1.78 -11.78
N ARG A 6 7.88 0.70 -12.41
CA ARG A 6 6.90 -0.21 -11.78
C ARG A 6 7.44 -0.91 -10.54
N VAL A 7 8.68 -1.40 -10.62
CA VAL A 7 9.35 -2.03 -9.47
C VAL A 7 9.53 -1.01 -8.36
N LEU A 8 10.05 0.19 -8.66
CA LEU A 8 10.23 1.25 -7.66
C LEU A 8 8.91 1.68 -7.00
N LEU A 9 7.83 1.85 -7.78
CA LEU A 9 6.50 2.17 -7.25
C LEU A 9 5.99 1.06 -6.33
N THR A 10 6.15 -0.20 -6.73
CA THR A 10 5.76 -1.36 -5.92
C THR A 10 6.58 -1.43 -4.63
N SER A 11 7.90 -1.33 -4.72
CA SER A 11 8.79 -1.31 -3.55
C SER A 11 8.44 -0.17 -2.61
N ALA A 12 8.18 1.04 -3.12
CA ALA A 12 7.82 2.17 -2.29
C ALA A 12 6.50 1.96 -1.54
N LEU A 13 5.46 1.44 -2.20
CA LEU A 13 4.18 1.13 -1.56
C LEU A 13 4.33 0.05 -0.48
N TRP A 14 5.05 -1.03 -0.77
CA TRP A 14 5.31 -2.10 0.20
C TRP A 14 6.14 -1.62 1.38
N LEU A 15 7.10 -0.71 1.16
CA LEU A 15 7.85 -0.07 2.25
C LEU A 15 6.94 0.77 3.15
N GLN A 16 5.96 1.52 2.61
CA GLN A 16 5.00 2.24 3.44
C GLN A 16 4.17 1.29 4.31
N ILE A 17 3.74 0.16 3.77
CA ILE A 17 3.04 -0.89 4.52
C ILE A 17 3.95 -1.46 5.62
N CYS A 18 5.23 -1.73 5.33
CA CYS A 18 6.19 -2.20 6.33
C CYS A 18 6.36 -1.18 7.48
N VAL A 19 6.41 0.12 7.18
CA VAL A 19 6.49 1.18 8.20
C VAL A 19 5.25 1.17 9.10
N LEU A 20 4.05 1.08 8.51
CA LEU A 20 2.81 0.93 9.27
C LEU A 20 2.81 -0.33 10.12
N LEU A 21 3.26 -1.45 9.56
CA LEU A 21 3.26 -2.73 10.25
C LEU A 21 4.27 -2.78 11.41
N LEU A 22 5.41 -2.10 11.28
CA LEU A 22 6.34 -1.87 12.40
C LEU A 22 5.68 -1.05 13.52
N PHE A 23 4.92 -0.02 13.17
CA PHE A 23 4.14 0.76 14.15
C PHE A 23 3.09 -0.12 14.84
N TYR A 24 2.33 -0.93 14.08
CA TYR A 24 1.36 -1.86 14.63
C TYR A 24 2.01 -2.93 15.51
N SER A 25 3.17 -3.47 15.14
CA SER A 25 3.90 -4.44 15.96
C SER A 25 4.30 -3.87 17.33
N ARG A 26 4.70 -2.59 17.38
CA ARG A 26 5.01 -1.92 18.65
C ARG A 26 3.76 -1.72 19.52
N ILE A 27 2.67 -1.23 18.94
CA ILE A 27 1.45 -0.91 19.71
C ILE A 27 0.69 -2.17 20.16
N THR A 28 0.79 -3.26 19.41
CA THR A 28 0.12 -4.54 19.71
C THR A 28 0.94 -5.46 20.59
N SER A 29 2.18 -5.09 20.94
CA SER A 29 3.01 -5.86 21.85
C SER A 29 2.29 -6.05 23.20
N GLY A 30 2.00 -7.31 23.53
CA GLY A 30 1.23 -7.70 24.73
C GLY A 30 -0.19 -8.19 24.46
N ILE A 31 -0.73 -8.03 23.25
CA ILE A 31 -2.05 -8.56 22.86
C ILE A 31 -1.88 -9.76 21.93
N THR A 32 -2.10 -10.97 22.44
CA THR A 32 -1.78 -12.24 21.73
C THR A 32 -2.51 -12.42 20.40
N TRP A 33 -3.78 -11.99 20.27
CA TRP A 33 -4.52 -12.08 19.01
C TRP A 33 -3.99 -11.07 17.98
N ALA A 34 -3.61 -9.86 18.41
CA ALA A 34 -3.12 -8.81 17.55
C ALA A 34 -1.68 -9.08 17.09
N ASP A 35 -0.86 -9.67 17.95
CA ASP A 35 0.50 -10.14 17.59
C ASP A 35 0.43 -11.26 16.53
N ARG A 36 -0.51 -12.21 16.67
CA ARG A 36 -0.74 -13.24 15.64
C ARG A 36 -1.13 -12.62 14.29
N LEU A 37 -2.10 -11.70 14.27
CA LEU A 37 -2.50 -11.02 13.03
C LEU A 37 -1.36 -10.18 12.42
N THR A 38 -0.57 -9.50 13.25
CA THR A 38 0.59 -8.73 12.80
C THR A 38 1.65 -9.63 12.15
N LYS A 39 1.92 -10.82 12.72
CA LYS A 39 2.82 -11.82 12.13
C LYS A 39 2.27 -12.36 10.80
N THR A 40 0.97 -12.64 10.73
CA THR A 40 0.31 -13.04 9.48
C THR A 40 0.43 -11.94 8.42
N ALA A 41 0.27 -10.67 8.81
CA ALA A 41 0.44 -9.55 7.90
C ALA A 41 1.89 -9.43 7.37
N TRP A 42 2.90 -9.64 8.21
CA TRP A 42 4.31 -9.67 7.76
C TRP A 42 4.53 -10.73 6.68
N VAL A 43 4.04 -11.94 6.92
CA VAL A 43 4.15 -13.04 5.95
C VAL A 43 3.40 -12.69 4.66
N ALA A 44 2.20 -12.13 4.75
CA ALA A 44 1.41 -11.72 3.58
C ALA A 44 2.12 -10.64 2.75
N VAL A 45 2.72 -9.64 3.40
CA VAL A 45 3.48 -8.57 2.74
C VAL A 45 4.70 -9.14 1.99
N CYS A 46 5.47 -10.01 2.64
CA CYS A 46 6.62 -10.66 2.01
C CYS A 46 6.20 -11.53 0.82
N LEU A 47 5.17 -12.36 0.98
CA LEU A 47 4.69 -13.28 -0.04
C LEU A 47 4.17 -12.53 -1.28
N THR A 48 3.34 -11.50 -1.05
CA THR A 48 2.79 -10.67 -2.14
C THR A 48 3.88 -9.91 -2.88
N TYR A 49 4.89 -9.39 -2.18
CA TYR A 49 6.02 -8.71 -2.81
C TYR A 49 6.82 -9.66 -3.72
N ILE A 50 7.16 -10.84 -3.21
CA ILE A 50 7.91 -11.87 -3.93
C ILE A 50 7.09 -12.41 -5.12
N ALA A 51 5.75 -12.36 -5.07
CA ALA A 51 4.91 -12.72 -6.21
C ALA A 51 4.84 -11.61 -7.28
N ILE A 52 4.66 -10.34 -6.88
CA ILE A 52 4.41 -9.23 -7.80
C ILE A 52 5.67 -8.79 -8.55
N VAL A 53 6.84 -8.79 -7.90
CA VAL A 53 8.09 -8.36 -8.55
C VAL A 53 8.42 -9.24 -9.76
N PRO A 54 8.51 -10.57 -9.65
CA PRO A 54 8.72 -11.44 -10.81
C PRO A 54 7.58 -11.36 -11.83
N ALA A 55 6.32 -11.24 -11.39
CA ALA A 55 5.18 -11.08 -12.30
C ALA A 55 5.37 -9.86 -13.21
N THR A 56 5.93 -8.77 -12.69
CA THR A 56 6.24 -7.54 -13.47
C THR A 56 7.23 -7.81 -14.61
N PHE A 57 8.17 -8.73 -14.44
CA PHE A 57 9.16 -9.09 -15.47
C PHE A 57 8.68 -10.18 -16.44
N LEU A 58 7.78 -11.05 -15.97
CA LEU A 58 7.33 -12.22 -16.71
C LEU A 58 6.06 -11.98 -17.55
N GLU A 59 5.39 -10.85 -17.34
CA GLU A 59 4.10 -10.55 -17.98
C GLU A 59 4.19 -10.45 -19.52
N CYS A 60 5.32 -10.00 -20.08
CA CYS A 60 5.54 -10.01 -21.54
C CYS A 60 6.63 -10.95 -22.01
N ARG A 61 6.24 -11.75 -23.02
CA ARG A 61 7.12 -12.60 -23.82
C ARG A 61 6.86 -12.30 -25.31
N PRO A 62 7.89 -12.01 -26.12
CA PRO A 62 9.31 -11.85 -25.77
C PRO A 62 9.63 -10.53 -25.03
N ILE A 63 10.66 -10.55 -24.17
CA ILE A 63 11.11 -9.39 -23.36
C ILE A 63 11.54 -8.20 -24.25
N SER A 64 11.87 -8.45 -25.52
CA SER A 64 12.19 -7.40 -26.51
C SER A 64 11.06 -6.41 -26.72
N LEU A 65 9.79 -6.80 -26.50
CA LEU A 65 8.62 -5.92 -26.61
C LEU A 65 8.64 -4.75 -25.63
N TYR A 66 9.33 -4.87 -24.48
CA TYR A 66 9.45 -3.77 -23.52
C TYR A 66 10.31 -2.59 -24.01
N TRP A 67 11.18 -2.83 -25.00
CA TRP A 67 12.13 -1.84 -25.53
C TRP A 67 11.75 -1.35 -26.93
N GLN A 68 10.66 -1.88 -27.50
CA GLN A 68 10.19 -1.52 -28.83
C GLN A 68 9.36 -0.24 -28.80
N ILE A 69 9.82 0.80 -29.51
CA ILE A 69 9.13 2.11 -29.61
C ILE A 69 8.12 2.13 -30.76
N SER A 70 8.45 1.48 -31.89
CA SER A 70 7.59 1.34 -33.07
C SER A 70 7.86 -0.04 -33.72
N PRO A 71 6.86 -0.76 -34.26
CA PRO A 71 5.41 -0.57 -34.15
C PRO A 71 4.86 -0.83 -32.74
N ASP A 72 3.61 -0.46 -32.49
CA ASP A 72 2.94 -0.50 -31.17
C ASP A 72 3.14 -1.87 -30.47
N PRO A 73 3.77 -1.93 -29.28
CA PRO A 73 4.15 -3.20 -28.62
C PRO A 73 2.95 -3.97 -28.03
N GLY A 74 1.72 -3.52 -28.30
CA GLY A 74 0.48 -4.22 -27.97
C GLY A 74 0.10 -4.12 -26.49
N HIS A 75 -1.00 -4.79 -26.13
CA HIS A 75 -1.63 -4.69 -24.80
C HIS A 75 -0.78 -5.28 -23.67
N CYS A 76 0.22 -6.10 -24.00
CA CYS A 76 1.06 -6.75 -23.01
C CYS A 76 1.87 -5.75 -22.18
N VAL A 77 2.47 -4.74 -22.84
CA VAL A 77 3.32 -3.74 -22.16
C VAL A 77 2.52 -2.91 -21.15
N ARG A 78 1.19 -2.86 -21.26
CA ARG A 78 0.28 -2.12 -20.37
C ARG A 78 0.14 -2.74 -18.98
N ALA A 79 0.54 -4.00 -18.78
CA ALA A 79 0.61 -4.69 -17.49
C ALA A 79 -0.68 -4.64 -16.64
N TYR A 80 -1.83 -4.89 -17.27
CA TYR A 80 -3.13 -4.86 -16.59
C TYR A 80 -3.25 -5.94 -15.52
N VAL A 81 -2.71 -7.14 -15.78
CA VAL A 81 -2.82 -8.27 -14.85
C VAL A 81 -1.95 -8.00 -13.62
N GLN A 82 -0.72 -7.53 -13.83
CA GLN A 82 0.16 -7.14 -12.73
C GLN A 82 -0.43 -5.99 -11.90
N LEU A 83 -1.06 -5.00 -12.53
CA LEU A 83 -1.74 -3.92 -11.82
C LEU A 83 -2.90 -4.42 -10.97
N LEU A 84 -3.72 -5.32 -11.52
CA LEU A 84 -4.86 -5.90 -10.80
C LEU A 84 -4.38 -6.72 -9.60
N ILE A 85 -3.41 -7.61 -9.80
CA ILE A 85 -2.81 -8.41 -8.72
C ILE A 85 -2.23 -7.51 -7.63
N GLN A 86 -1.46 -6.49 -8.03
CA GLN A 86 -0.89 -5.52 -7.09
C GLN A 86 -1.97 -4.77 -6.31
N GLY A 87 -3.01 -4.30 -7.00
CA GLY A 87 -4.11 -3.57 -6.38
C GLY A 87 -4.92 -4.42 -5.40
N VAL A 88 -5.27 -5.65 -5.79
CA VAL A 88 -5.98 -6.60 -4.92
C VAL A 88 -5.13 -6.96 -3.71
N ALA A 89 -3.85 -7.26 -3.91
CA ALA A 89 -2.93 -7.56 -2.79
C ALA A 89 -2.84 -6.38 -1.81
N ASN A 90 -2.75 -5.14 -2.32
CA ASN A 90 -2.72 -3.94 -1.51
C ASN A 90 -4.00 -3.79 -0.66
N ILE A 91 -5.17 -3.94 -1.29
CA ILE A 91 -6.47 -3.86 -0.60
C ILE A 91 -6.57 -4.93 0.49
N VAL A 92 -6.17 -6.17 0.20
CA VAL A 92 -6.21 -7.27 1.18
C VAL A 92 -5.31 -6.97 2.39
N ILE A 93 -4.11 -6.45 2.17
CA ILE A 93 -3.21 -6.08 3.26
C ILE A 93 -3.78 -4.90 4.05
N ASP A 94 -4.31 -3.87 3.40
CA ASP A 94 -4.94 -2.73 4.07
C ASP A 94 -6.13 -3.17 4.93
N LEU A 95 -6.98 -4.08 4.43
CA LEU A 95 -8.07 -4.68 5.21
C LEU A 95 -7.57 -5.46 6.42
N LEU A 96 -6.48 -6.21 6.26
CA LEU A 96 -5.83 -6.93 7.38
C LEU A 96 -5.32 -5.94 8.45
N LEU A 97 -4.70 -4.84 8.04
CA LEU A 97 -4.27 -3.78 8.96
C LEU A 97 -5.46 -3.09 9.65
N LEU A 98 -6.55 -2.81 8.92
CA LEU A 98 -7.77 -2.26 9.50
C LEU A 98 -8.42 -3.22 10.50
N SER A 99 -8.36 -4.53 10.24
CA SER A 99 -8.85 -5.55 11.19
C SER A 99 -8.05 -5.59 12.50
N ILE A 100 -6.78 -5.16 12.48
CA ILE A 100 -5.96 -4.96 13.68
C ILE A 100 -6.34 -3.64 14.36
N ALA A 101 -6.53 -2.57 13.60
CA ALA A 101 -6.83 -1.23 14.10
C ALA A 101 -8.22 -1.10 14.74
N TYR A 102 -9.25 -1.71 14.13
CA TYR A 102 -10.64 -1.63 14.57
C TYR A 102 -10.84 -2.04 16.05
N PRO A 103 -10.48 -3.26 16.48
CA PRO A 103 -10.60 -3.66 17.87
C PRO A 103 -9.76 -2.77 18.80
N LEU A 104 -8.58 -2.30 18.38
CA LEU A 104 -7.75 -1.38 19.18
C LEU A 104 -8.47 -0.06 19.51
N ILE A 105 -9.33 0.43 18.62
CA ILE A 105 -10.17 1.62 18.84
C ILE A 105 -11.28 1.32 19.86
N CYS A 106 -11.83 0.11 19.85
CA CYS A 106 -12.91 -0.30 20.75
C CYS A 106 -12.46 -0.61 22.19
N LEU A 107 -11.15 -0.78 22.46
CA LEU A 107 -10.67 -1.02 23.83
C LEU A 107 -10.84 0.23 24.71
N ARG A 108 -11.69 0.10 25.73
CA ARG A 108 -12.08 1.14 26.68
C ARG A 108 -10.99 1.38 27.73
N LYS A 109 -9.96 2.20 27.42
CA LYS A 109 -9.02 2.90 28.36
C LYS A 109 -7.84 3.57 27.61
N ARG A 110 -8.10 4.41 26.61
CA ARG A 110 -7.05 5.20 25.92
C ARG A 110 -7.27 6.69 26.17
N SER A 111 -6.18 7.45 26.24
CA SER A 111 -6.29 8.91 26.29
C SER A 111 -6.98 9.41 25.01
N LEU A 112 -7.80 10.47 25.08
CA LEU A 112 -8.42 11.12 23.89
C LEU A 112 -7.41 11.32 22.75
N SER A 113 -6.21 11.62 23.21
CA SER A 113 -5.02 11.88 22.48
C SER A 113 -4.52 10.69 21.61
N GLU A 114 -4.61 9.45 22.12
CA GLU A 114 -4.29 8.21 21.38
C GLU A 114 -5.48 7.77 20.53
N TYR A 115 -6.70 7.96 21.03
CA TYR A 115 -7.93 7.66 20.33
C TYR A 115 -8.01 8.41 18.99
N ILE A 116 -7.73 9.72 18.99
CA ILE A 116 -7.67 10.54 17.77
C ILE A 116 -6.62 10.00 16.79
N SER A 117 -5.44 9.59 17.27
CA SER A 117 -4.39 9.07 16.39
C SER A 117 -4.79 7.76 15.70
N LEU A 118 -5.44 6.85 16.43
CA LEU A 118 -5.91 5.57 15.90
C LEU A 118 -7.08 5.76 14.93
N TYR A 119 -7.99 6.68 15.24
CA TYR A 119 -9.09 7.02 14.35
C TYR A 119 -8.59 7.64 13.04
N THR A 120 -7.64 8.57 13.10
CA THR A 120 -7.00 9.15 11.91
C THR A 120 -6.33 8.08 11.06
N LEU A 121 -5.62 7.14 11.68
CA LEU A 121 -5.03 5.99 10.98
C LEU A 121 -6.07 5.12 10.26
N PHE A 122 -7.17 4.82 10.93
CA PHE A 122 -8.26 4.03 10.35
C PHE A 122 -8.93 4.75 9.17
N ALA A 123 -9.23 6.03 9.32
CA ALA A 123 -9.81 6.85 8.26
C ALA A 123 -8.88 6.95 7.05
N LEU A 124 -7.59 7.19 7.29
CA LEU A 124 -6.57 7.27 6.26
C LEU A 124 -6.35 5.93 5.55
N GLY A 125 -6.33 4.81 6.28
CA GLY A 125 -6.23 3.47 5.68
C GLY A 125 -7.45 3.13 4.81
N THR A 126 -8.64 3.48 5.27
CA THR A 126 -9.88 3.32 4.47
C THR A 126 -9.84 4.18 3.21
N PHE A 127 -9.31 5.41 3.31
CA PHE A 127 -9.13 6.29 2.16
C PHE A 127 -8.12 5.72 1.13
N CYS A 128 -7.01 5.10 1.57
CA CYS A 128 -6.07 4.41 0.69
C CYS A 128 -6.73 3.28 -0.13
N ILE A 129 -7.63 2.52 0.50
CA ILE A 129 -8.40 1.46 -0.19
C ILE A 129 -9.25 2.07 -1.30
N VAL A 130 -9.99 3.15 -1.00
CA VAL A 130 -10.83 3.85 -1.99
C VAL A 130 -10.00 4.34 -3.17
N ILE A 131 -8.86 4.99 -2.91
CA ILE A 131 -7.94 5.46 -3.97
C ILE A 131 -7.42 4.30 -4.82
N THR A 132 -7.11 3.15 -4.19
CA THR A 132 -6.64 1.96 -4.92
C THR A 132 -7.75 1.40 -5.82
N VAL A 133 -9.00 1.34 -5.35
CA VAL A 133 -10.15 0.90 -6.14
C VAL A 133 -10.40 1.86 -7.31
N VAL A 134 -10.43 3.16 -7.06
CA VAL A 134 -10.59 4.19 -8.10
C VAL A 134 -9.50 4.07 -9.17
N ARG A 135 -8.23 3.86 -8.75
CA ARG A 135 -7.12 3.64 -9.68
C ARG A 135 -7.36 2.40 -10.55
N ILE A 136 -7.82 1.28 -9.98
CA ILE A 136 -8.11 0.08 -10.76
C ILE A 136 -9.21 0.39 -11.79
N VAL A 137 -10.37 0.91 -11.35
CA VAL A 137 -11.52 1.18 -12.21
C VAL A 137 -11.14 2.12 -13.36
N LEU A 138 -10.51 3.25 -13.08
CA LEU A 138 -10.14 4.23 -14.10
C LEU A 138 -9.10 3.69 -15.10
N VAL A 139 -8.21 2.81 -14.66
CA VAL A 139 -7.23 2.22 -15.56
C VAL A 139 -7.88 1.22 -16.52
N PHE A 140 -8.90 0.48 -16.06
CA PHE A 140 -9.67 -0.47 -16.87
C PHE A 140 -10.71 0.19 -17.78
N ASP A 141 -11.32 1.30 -17.36
CA ASP A 141 -12.40 1.95 -18.11
C ASP A 141 -11.89 2.77 -19.32
N GLU A 142 -10.74 3.46 -19.19
CA GLU A 142 -10.29 4.42 -20.21
C GLU A 142 -9.36 3.86 -21.30
N ASP A 143 -9.08 2.56 -21.39
CA ASP A 143 -8.02 2.03 -22.27
C ASP A 143 -6.68 2.82 -22.07
N SER A 144 -6.51 3.24 -20.82
CA SER A 144 -6.03 4.56 -20.37
C SER A 144 -4.74 5.11 -20.98
N SER A 145 -4.76 6.43 -21.22
CA SER A 145 -3.58 7.23 -21.51
C SER A 145 -2.50 7.04 -20.43
N GLN A 146 -1.24 6.99 -20.84
CA GLN A 146 -0.10 6.85 -19.93
C GLN A 146 -0.05 7.96 -18.85
N THR A 147 -0.64 9.12 -19.15
CA THR A 147 -0.76 10.28 -18.27
C THR A 147 -1.68 10.00 -17.08
N THR A 148 -2.92 9.57 -17.32
CA THR A 148 -3.89 9.27 -16.24
C THR A 148 -3.32 8.22 -15.27
N ARG A 149 -2.70 7.17 -15.80
CA ARG A 149 -2.05 6.12 -15.00
C ARG A 149 -0.96 6.66 -14.08
N SER A 150 -0.13 7.55 -14.59
CA SER A 150 1.00 8.12 -13.84
C SER A 150 0.53 9.11 -12.77
N LEU A 151 -0.50 9.90 -13.05
CA LEU A 151 -1.13 10.79 -12.07
C LEU A 151 -1.69 10.01 -10.88
N TRP A 152 -2.52 8.99 -11.13
CA TRP A 152 -3.10 8.19 -10.05
C TRP A 152 -2.07 7.38 -9.26
N ALA A 153 -1.01 6.89 -9.91
CA ALA A 153 0.11 6.27 -9.21
C ALA A 153 0.82 7.27 -8.27
N SER A 154 0.97 8.53 -8.70
CA SER A 154 1.60 9.60 -7.91
C SER A 154 0.73 10.02 -6.72
N VAL A 155 -0.59 10.11 -6.93
CA VAL A 155 -1.56 10.37 -5.85
C VAL A 155 -1.51 9.23 -4.82
N GLN A 156 -1.53 7.97 -5.29
CA GLN A 156 -1.50 6.82 -4.40
C GLN A 156 -0.24 6.81 -3.52
N ILE A 157 0.96 6.96 -4.10
CA ILE A 157 2.20 6.94 -3.33
C ILE A 157 2.30 8.11 -2.34
N PHE A 158 1.82 9.30 -2.74
CA PHE A 158 1.78 10.46 -1.85
C PHE A 158 0.88 10.22 -0.64
N VAL A 159 -0.34 9.72 -0.88
CA VAL A 159 -1.28 9.39 0.18
C VAL A 159 -0.68 8.29 1.08
N SER A 160 -0.23 7.17 0.52
CA SER A 160 0.36 6.08 1.31
C SER A 160 1.55 6.53 2.17
N CYS A 161 2.41 7.41 1.63
CA CYS A 161 3.54 7.98 2.39
C CYS A 161 3.04 8.83 3.55
N PHE A 162 2.07 9.71 3.31
CA PHE A 162 1.48 10.53 4.36
C PHE A 162 0.85 9.65 5.47
N VAL A 163 0.07 8.64 5.09
CA VAL A 163 -0.58 7.72 6.03
C VAL A 163 0.44 6.94 6.87
N ALA A 164 1.49 6.41 6.24
CA ALA A 164 2.50 5.61 6.94
C ALA A 164 3.34 6.41 7.94
N ASN A 165 3.59 7.68 7.64
CA ASN A 165 4.46 8.53 8.45
C ASN A 165 3.70 9.38 9.48
N ALA A 166 2.41 9.65 9.27
CA ALA A 166 1.59 10.45 10.18
C ALA A 166 1.64 10.01 11.66
N PRO A 167 1.57 8.70 12.01
CA PRO A 167 1.62 8.26 13.40
C PRO A 167 2.97 8.53 14.06
N THR A 168 4.05 8.31 13.32
CA THR A 168 5.43 8.55 13.79
C THR A 168 5.68 10.03 14.02
N ILE A 169 5.22 10.88 13.10
CA ILE A 169 5.31 12.34 13.23
C ILE A 169 4.50 12.80 14.45
N TYR A 170 3.26 12.35 14.59
CA TYR A 170 2.40 12.70 15.70
C TYR A 170 2.96 12.26 17.06
N GLY A 171 3.49 11.04 17.13
CA GLY A 171 4.18 10.53 18.32
C GLY A 171 5.40 11.37 18.69
N SER A 172 6.22 11.73 17.71
CA SER A 172 7.44 12.52 17.92
C SER A 172 7.13 13.95 18.38
N LEU A 173 6.15 14.61 17.75
CA LEU A 173 5.72 15.96 18.15
C LEU A 173 5.24 16.03 19.59
N ARG A 174 4.61 14.97 20.08
CA ARG A 174 4.14 14.89 21.47
C ARG A 174 5.24 14.70 22.48
N VAL A 175 6.27 13.94 22.12
CA VAL A 175 7.46 13.80 22.97
C VAL A 175 8.17 15.14 23.10
N VAL A 176 8.30 15.90 22.01
CA VAL A 176 8.91 17.24 22.03
C VAL A 176 8.08 18.22 22.86
N ARG A 177 6.74 18.24 22.71
CA ARG A 177 5.86 19.13 23.51
C ARG A 177 5.82 18.83 25.01
N ARG A 178 6.36 17.68 25.45
CA ARG A 178 6.45 17.31 26.87
C ARG A 178 7.79 17.67 27.51
N LYS A 179 8.78 18.09 26.71
CA LYS A 179 10.03 18.70 27.18
C LYS A 179 9.89 20.21 27.23
#